data_AF-A0A7J8HAE8-F1
#
_entry.id   AF-A0A7J8HAE8-F1
#
_cell.length_a   1.000
_cell.length_b   1.000
_cell.length_c   1.000
_cell.angle_alpha   90.00
_cell.angle_beta   90.00
_cell.angle_gamma   90.00
#
_symmetry.space_group_name_H-M   'P 1'
#
loop_
_entity.id
_entity.type
_entity.pdbx_description
1 polymer ?
#
loop_
_entity_poly.entity_id
_entity_poly.type
_entity_poly.pdbx_seq_one_letter_code
_entity_poly.pdbx_strand_id
1 'polypeptide(L)'
;MADTEALGFEHMGLDPRLLQAVTDLGWSRPTLIQEKAIPLALEGKDLLARARTGSGKTAAYAIPMLQLLLHRKATGPAVEQAVRGLVLVPTKKRKKPSSRKVKKAKTQNPLRSFKHRGEKRRPTRVLS
;
A
#
# COMPACT_ATOMS: atom_id res chain seq x y z
N MET A 1 -5.70 -31.90 2.18
CA MET A 1 -5.36 -30.47 2.06
C MET A 1 -4.43 -30.20 3.21
N ALA A 2 -3.14 -29.92 2.96
CA ALA A 2 -2.17 -29.81 4.06
C ALA A 2 -2.45 -28.54 4.86
N ASP A 3 -2.80 -28.73 6.13
CA ASP A 3 -2.93 -27.66 7.12
C ASP A 3 -1.60 -26.90 7.15
N THR A 4 -1.61 -25.68 6.63
CA THR A 4 -0.49 -24.75 6.77
C THR A 4 -0.54 -24.25 8.20
N GLU A 5 0.03 -25.01 9.14
CA GLU A 5 0.38 -24.52 10.47
C GLU A 5 1.11 -23.18 10.28
N ALA A 6 0.52 -22.10 10.80
CA ALA A 6 1.09 -20.77 10.71
C ALA A 6 2.39 -20.75 11.52
N LEU A 7 3.53 -20.87 10.84
CA LEU A 7 4.85 -20.87 11.46
C LEU A 7 5.12 -19.48 12.03
N GLY A 8 5.25 -19.39 13.36
CA GLY A 8 5.73 -18.20 14.04
C GLY A 8 7.18 -17.85 13.66
N PHE A 9 7.61 -16.63 13.95
CA PHE A 9 8.97 -16.17 13.64
C PHE A 9 10.05 -17.02 14.34
N GLU A 10 9.74 -17.47 15.55
CA GLU A 10 10.55 -18.37 16.37
C GLU A 10 10.86 -19.71 15.70
N HIS A 11 10.01 -20.16 14.78
CA HIS A 11 10.20 -21.42 14.04
C HIS A 11 11.01 -21.25 12.75
N MET A 12 11.41 -20.02 12.40
CA MET A 12 12.15 -19.72 11.16
C MET A 12 13.67 -19.77 11.31
N GLY A 13 14.20 -20.13 12.49
CA GLY A 13 15.65 -20.23 12.72
C GLY A 13 16.38 -18.88 12.70
N LEU A 14 15.71 -17.82 13.14
CA LEU A 14 16.26 -16.46 13.17
C LEU A 14 17.23 -16.27 14.35
N ASP A 15 18.21 -15.38 14.19
CA ASP A 15 19.09 -14.92 15.27
C ASP A 15 18.25 -14.30 16.41
N PRO A 16 18.57 -14.58 17.70
CA PRO A 16 17.81 -14.05 18.84
C PRO A 16 17.63 -12.53 18.83
N ARG A 17 18.61 -11.78 18.29
CA ARG A 17 18.52 -10.32 18.17
C ARG A 17 17.44 -9.89 17.17
N LEU A 18 17.23 -10.67 16.11
CA LEU A 18 16.14 -10.42 15.15
C LEU A 18 14.80 -10.77 15.75
N LEU A 19 14.70 -11.87 16.49
CA LEU A 19 13.47 -12.23 17.21
C LEU A 19 13.06 -11.13 18.18
N GLN A 20 14.01 -10.63 18.98
CA GLN A 20 13.76 -9.50 19.88
C GLN A 20 13.29 -8.26 19.11
N ALA A 21 13.97 -7.89 18.03
CA ALA A 21 13.58 -6.73 17.23
C ALA A 21 12.18 -6.87 16.62
N VAL A 22 11.80 -8.06 16.17
CA VAL A 22 10.44 -8.37 15.67
C VAL A 22 9.41 -8.21 16.80
N THR A 23 9.72 -8.70 18.00
CA THR A 23 8.87 -8.52 19.19
C THR A 23 8.73 -7.05 19.57
N ASP A 24 9.82 -6.28 19.58
CA ASP A 24 9.82 -4.84 19.93
C ASP A 24 9.01 -4.01 18.93
N LEU A 25 8.98 -4.44 17.66
CA LEU A 25 8.14 -3.84 16.61
C LEU A 25 6.65 -4.24 16.74
N GLY A 26 6.29 -5.08 17.71
CA GLY A 26 4.94 -5.59 17.93
C GLY A 26 4.48 -6.58 16.87
N TRP A 27 5.41 -7.22 16.15
CA TRP A 27 5.08 -8.21 15.11
C TRP A 27 4.92 -9.59 15.73
N SER A 28 3.76 -9.83 16.33
CA SER A 28 3.46 -11.09 17.01
C SER A 28 3.32 -12.28 16.07
N ARG A 29 2.83 -12.06 14.83
CA ARG A 29 2.69 -13.11 13.82
C ARG A 29 3.16 -12.63 12.46
N PRO A 30 3.87 -13.48 11.70
CA PRO A 30 4.24 -13.15 10.33
C PRO A 30 2.99 -13.04 9.45
N THR A 31 3.05 -12.20 8.42
CA THR A 31 2.01 -12.15 7.39
C THR A 31 2.17 -13.32 6.42
N LEU A 32 1.11 -13.68 5.68
CA LEU A 32 1.15 -14.77 4.69
C LEU A 32 2.32 -14.68 3.69
N ILE A 33 2.77 -13.46 3.33
CA ILE A 33 3.93 -13.30 2.44
C ILE A 33 5.25 -13.50 3.19
N GLN A 34 5.32 -13.13 4.47
CA GLN A 34 6.50 -13.33 5.31
C GLN A 34 6.66 -14.81 5.65
N GLU A 35 5.59 -15.49 6.07
CA GLU A 35 5.57 -16.93 6.34
C GLU A 35 6.12 -17.75 5.18
N LYS A 36 5.74 -17.39 3.95
CA LYS A 36 6.17 -18.11 2.74
C LYS A 36 7.55 -17.67 2.26
N ALA A 37 7.85 -16.38 2.31
CA ALA A 37 9.08 -15.86 1.70
C ALA A 37 10.31 -16.00 2.61
N ILE A 38 10.16 -15.81 3.94
CA ILE A 38 11.31 -15.76 4.85
C ILE A 38 12.05 -17.11 4.85
N PRO A 39 11.41 -18.28 5.06
CA PRO A 39 12.13 -19.56 5.08
C PRO A 39 12.85 -19.83 3.74
N LEU A 40 12.15 -19.61 2.62
CA LEU A 40 12.73 -19.84 1.29
C LEU A 40 13.92 -18.89 1.00
N ALA A 41 13.86 -17.64 1.47
CA ALA A 41 14.95 -16.68 1.32
C ALA A 41 16.16 -17.06 2.18
N LEU A 42 15.94 -17.60 3.39
CA LEU A 42 17.01 -18.09 4.27
C LEU A 42 17.72 -19.32 3.68
N GLU A 43 17.00 -20.14 2.92
CA GLU A 43 17.58 -21.24 2.13
C GLU A 43 18.38 -20.76 0.90
N GLY A 44 18.43 -19.44 0.65
CA GLY A 44 19.16 -18.86 -0.48
C GLY A 44 18.45 -19.00 -1.82
N LYS A 45 17.13 -19.23 -1.83
CA LYS A 45 16.32 -19.32 -3.07
C LYS A 45 15.98 -17.94 -3.60
N ASP A 46 15.93 -17.83 -4.93
CA ASP A 46 15.39 -16.66 -5.62
C ASP A 46 13.87 -16.63 -5.53
N LEU A 47 13.30 -15.47 -5.17
CA LEU A 47 11.88 -15.33 -4.90
C LEU A 47 11.22 -14.24 -5.74
N LEU A 48 10.07 -14.57 -6.31
CA LEU A 48 9.15 -13.59 -6.90
C LEU A 48 7.88 -13.50 -6.05
N ALA A 49 7.78 -12.43 -5.25
CA ALA A 49 6.68 -12.27 -4.29
C ALA A 49 5.66 -11.20 -4.74
N ARG A 50 4.40 -11.62 -4.96
CA ARG A 50 3.28 -10.72 -5.28
C ARG A 50 2.31 -10.62 -4.10
N ALA A 51 2.16 -9.41 -3.57
CA ALA A 51 1.14 -9.05 -2.57
C ALA A 51 0.73 -7.57 -2.72
N ARG A 52 -0.31 -7.16 -1.98
CA ARG A 52 -0.79 -5.77 -1.97
C ARG A 52 0.12 -4.87 -1.11
N THR A 53 -0.03 -3.56 -1.27
CA THR A 53 0.63 -2.59 -0.38
C THR A 53 0.16 -2.81 1.06
N GLY A 54 1.07 -2.69 2.02
CA GLY A 54 0.76 -2.95 3.43
C GLY A 54 0.79 -4.44 3.84
N SER A 55 1.04 -5.38 2.92
CA SER A 55 1.14 -6.81 3.25
C SER A 55 2.42 -7.23 3.99
N GLY A 56 3.29 -6.30 4.38
CA GLY A 56 4.54 -6.64 5.08
C GLY A 56 5.68 -7.12 4.17
N LYS A 57 5.63 -6.82 2.86
CA LYS A 57 6.69 -7.17 1.88
C LYS A 57 8.08 -6.70 2.30
N THR A 58 8.16 -5.53 2.93
CA THR A 58 9.43 -4.94 3.38
C THR A 58 10.13 -5.87 4.36
N ALA A 59 9.44 -6.31 5.41
CA ALA A 59 10.01 -7.26 6.36
C ALA A 59 10.27 -8.64 5.72
N ALA A 60 9.45 -9.04 4.74
CA ALA A 60 9.62 -10.32 4.04
C ALA A 60 10.97 -10.45 3.31
N TYR A 61 11.57 -9.35 2.83
CA TYR A 61 12.95 -9.38 2.31
C TYR A 61 13.99 -8.86 3.31
N ALA A 62 13.63 -7.96 4.22
CA ALA A 62 14.59 -7.34 5.14
C ALA A 62 15.07 -8.32 6.22
N ILE A 63 14.16 -9.12 6.79
CA ILE A 63 14.50 -10.11 7.83
C ILE A 63 15.55 -11.12 7.33
N PRO A 64 15.34 -11.84 6.21
CA PRO A 64 16.34 -12.78 5.72
C PRO A 64 17.65 -12.09 5.31
N MET A 65 17.57 -10.88 4.72
CA MET A 65 18.78 -10.11 4.41
C MET A 65 19.61 -9.80 5.67
N LEU A 66 18.97 -9.34 6.75
CA LEU A 66 19.66 -9.06 8.01
C LEU A 66 20.22 -10.34 8.64
N GLN A 67 19.49 -11.46 8.60
CA GLN A 67 19.99 -12.76 9.07
C GLN A 67 21.27 -13.17 8.33
N LEU A 68 21.29 -13.07 7.00
CA LEU A 68 22.47 -13.36 6.19
C LEU A 68 23.66 -12.43 6.54
N LEU A 69 23.41 -11.15 6.79
CA LEU A 69 24.45 -10.19 7.19
C LEU A 69 25.03 -10.52 8.56
N LEU A 70 24.19 -10.87 9.53
CA LEU A 70 24.63 -11.27 10.86
C LEU A 70 25.46 -12.56 10.80
N HIS A 71 25.01 -13.55 10.04
CA HIS A 71 25.73 -14.81 9.86
C HIS A 71 27.10 -14.56 9.24
N ARG A 72 27.17 -13.78 8.14
CA ARG A 72 28.46 -13.45 7.50
C ARG A 72 29.39 -12.63 8.39
N LYS A 73 28.87 -11.76 9.25
CA LYS A 73 29.69 -11.03 10.22
C LYS A 73 30.31 -11.97 11.27
N ALA A 74 29.61 -13.07 11.62
CA ALA A 74 30.08 -14.03 12.59
C ALA A 74 31.06 -15.07 12.01
N THR A 75 30.87 -15.49 10.75
CA THR A 75 31.62 -16.60 10.13
C THR A 75 32.61 -16.16 9.04
N GLY A 76 32.47 -14.96 8.50
CA GLY A 76 33.29 -14.46 7.41
C GLY A 76 34.65 -13.92 7.87
N PRO A 77 35.64 -13.87 6.97
CA PRO A 77 36.87 -13.14 7.23
C PRO A 77 36.56 -11.68 7.55
N ALA A 78 37.38 -11.06 8.40
CA ALA A 78 37.31 -9.64 8.72
C ALA A 78 37.72 -8.80 7.50
N VAL A 79 36.87 -8.79 6.48
CA VAL A 79 37.04 -7.96 5.28
C VAL A 79 36.50 -6.57 5.59
N GLU A 80 37.20 -5.56 5.10
CA GLU A 80 36.79 -4.15 5.11
C GLU A 80 35.34 -3.93 4.64
N GLN A 81 34.82 -2.76 5.00
CA GLN A 81 33.47 -2.31 4.67
C GLN A 81 33.14 -2.53 3.19
N ALA A 82 32.16 -3.39 2.93
CA ALA A 82 31.73 -3.73 1.59
C ALA A 82 30.21 -3.84 1.50
N VAL A 83 29.67 -3.53 0.33
CA VAL A 83 28.23 -3.67 0.06
C VAL A 83 27.88 -5.16 -0.01
N ARG A 84 26.92 -5.59 0.81
CA ARG A 84 26.49 -7.00 0.92
C ARG A 84 25.02 -7.24 0.55
N GLY A 85 24.26 -6.17 0.29
CA GLY A 85 22.86 -6.24 -0.11
C GLY A 85 22.41 -4.92 -0.73
N LEU A 86 21.50 -5.01 -1.70
CA LEU A 86 20.94 -3.86 -2.40
C LEU A 86 19.41 -4.04 -2.51
N VAL A 87 18.66 -3.06 -2.00
CA VAL A 87 17.21 -3.02 -2.15
C VAL A 87 16.87 -1.92 -3.15
N LEU A 88 16.39 -2.31 -4.33
CA LEU A 88 15.95 -1.38 -5.35
C LEU A 88 14.47 -1.05 -5.15
N VAL A 89 14.19 0.22 -4.85
CA VAL A 89 12.81 0.70 -4.74
C VAL A 89 12.48 1.54 -5.98
N PRO A 90 11.51 1.14 -6.81
CA PRO A 90 11.13 1.95 -7.96
C PRO A 90 10.50 3.26 -7.48
N THR A 91 11.07 4.39 -7.88
CA THR A 91 10.53 5.73 -7.61
C THR A 91 9.29 5.97 -8.48
N LYS A 92 8.16 5.35 -8.16
CA LYS A 92 6.88 5.77 -8.75
C LYS A 92 6.48 7.10 -8.13
N LYS A 93 6.65 8.21 -8.85
CA LYS A 93 5.88 9.44 -8.61
C LYS A 93 4.42 9.01 -8.47
N ARG A 94 3.83 9.15 -7.27
CA ARG A 94 2.40 8.93 -7.10
C ARG A 94 1.68 9.95 -8.00
N LYS A 95 1.26 9.55 -9.20
CA LYS A 95 0.22 10.28 -9.91
C LYS A 95 -1.03 10.12 -9.04
N LYS A 96 -1.36 11.14 -8.26
CA LYS A 96 -2.71 11.25 -7.67
C LYS A 96 -3.69 11.01 -8.82
N PRO A 97 -4.72 10.16 -8.68
CA PRO A 97 -5.77 10.15 -9.67
C PRO A 97 -6.29 11.58 -9.77
N SER A 98 -6.19 12.17 -10.97
CA SER A 98 -6.95 13.36 -11.31
C SER A 98 -8.39 13.05 -10.90
N SER A 99 -8.89 13.76 -9.89
CA SER A 99 -10.29 13.69 -9.53
C SER A 99 -11.08 13.97 -10.82
N ARG A 100 -11.74 12.94 -11.36
CA ARG A 100 -12.77 13.12 -12.38
C ARG A 100 -13.71 14.18 -11.83
N LYS A 101 -13.68 15.39 -12.40
CA LYS A 101 -14.78 16.34 -12.24
C LYS A 101 -15.99 15.66 -12.88
N VAL A 102 -16.80 15.01 -12.07
CA VAL A 102 -18.17 14.67 -12.44
C VAL A 102 -18.89 16.01 -12.58
N LYS A 103 -19.00 16.53 -13.81
CA LYS A 103 -19.95 17.59 -14.11
C LYS A 103 -21.33 17.01 -13.83
N LYS A 104 -21.95 17.39 -12.71
CA LYS A 104 -23.37 17.13 -12.49
C LYS A 104 -24.15 17.80 -13.62
N ALA A 105 -24.98 17.00 -14.29
CA ALA A 105 -25.93 17.44 -15.29
C ALA A 105 -26.84 18.53 -14.71
N LYS A 106 -27.06 19.60 -15.48
CA LYS A 106 -28.15 20.54 -15.21
C LYS A 106 -29.46 19.84 -15.62
N THR A 107 -30.16 19.26 -14.66
CA THR A 107 -31.58 18.95 -14.81
C THR A 107 -32.32 20.28 -14.91
N GLN A 108 -32.79 20.65 -16.11
CA GLN A 108 -33.78 21.70 -16.25
C GLN A 108 -35.09 21.14 -15.67
N ASN A 109 -35.45 21.63 -14.49
CA ASN A 109 -36.76 21.38 -13.90
C ASN A 109 -37.78 22.29 -14.57
N PRO A 110 -38.86 21.76 -15.18
CA PRO A 110 -39.95 22.56 -15.73
C PRO A 110 -40.93 22.94 -14.61
N LEU A 111 -41.55 24.12 -14.75
CA LEU A 111 -42.77 24.56 -14.04
C LEU A 111 -42.63 24.97 -12.56
N ARG A 112 -42.69 26.29 -12.32
CA ARG A 112 -43.64 27.01 -11.44
C ARG A 112 -43.02 28.29 -10.89
N SER A 113 -43.54 29.44 -11.33
CA SER A 113 -44.04 30.47 -10.41
C SER A 113 -44.82 31.53 -11.18
N PHE A 114 -46.13 31.47 -10.98
CA PHE A 114 -47.08 32.54 -11.25
C PHE A 114 -46.65 33.83 -10.53
N LYS A 115 -46.71 34.97 -11.23
CA LYS A 115 -46.90 36.27 -10.59
C LYS A 115 -47.99 37.03 -11.33
N HIS A 116 -49.17 37.00 -10.74
CA HIS A 116 -50.32 37.81 -11.11
C HIS A 116 -50.12 39.21 -10.52
N ARG A 117 -50.21 40.27 -11.33
CA ARG A 117 -50.48 41.62 -10.82
C ARG A 117 -51.11 42.51 -11.91
N GLY A 118 -52.40 42.79 -11.75
CA GLY A 118 -52.97 44.12 -11.93
C GLY A 118 -53.26 44.60 -13.35
N GLU A 119 -54.46 44.28 -13.81
CA GLU A 119 -55.19 44.94 -14.90
C GLU A 119 -55.55 46.40 -14.57
N LYS A 120 -55.52 47.31 -15.57
CA LYS A 120 -56.66 48.18 -15.95
C LYS A 120 -56.35 49.19 -17.09
N ARG A 121 -57.23 49.15 -18.09
CA ARG A 121 -57.77 50.24 -18.94
C ARG A 121 -57.05 50.65 -20.26
N ARG A 122 -57.76 50.36 -21.38
CA ARG A 122 -57.78 51.05 -22.70
C ARG A 122 -58.43 52.45 -22.57
N PRO A 123 -58.41 53.42 -23.53
CA PRO A 123 -58.54 53.19 -25.00
C PRO A 123 -57.91 54.20 -26.01
N THR A 124 -58.00 53.82 -27.29
CA THR A 124 -58.17 54.61 -28.55
C THR A 124 -57.21 55.74 -28.99
N ARG A 125 -56.52 55.46 -30.12
CA ARG A 125 -56.49 56.18 -31.43
C ARG A 125 -56.34 57.71 -31.46
N VAL A 126 -55.30 58.21 -32.15
CA VAL A 126 -55.43 59.30 -33.12
C VAL A 126 -54.41 59.12 -34.27
N LEU A 127 -54.90 59.25 -35.50
CA LEU A 127 -54.12 59.53 -36.72
C LEU A 127 -54.05 61.05 -36.88
N SER A 128 -52.90 61.58 -37.26
CA SER A 128 -52.75 62.79 -38.08
C SER A 128 -51.39 62.72 -38.75
#